data_AF-A0A8T2XA75-F1
#
_entry.id   AF-A0A8T2XA75-F1
#
_cell.length_a   1.000
_cell.length_b   1.000
_cell.length_c   1.000
_cell.angle_alpha   90.00
_cell.angle_beta   90.00
_cell.angle_gamma   90.00
#
_symmetry.space_group_name_H-M   'P 1'
#
loop_
_entity.id
_entity.type
_entity.pdbx_description
1 polymer ?
#
loop_
_entity_poly.entity_id
_entity_poly.type
_entity_poly.pdbx_seq_one_letter_code
_entity_poly.pdbx_strand_id
1 'polypeptide(L)'
;MIILIDLILHKTKAYRHLLFNVINQHTANFEGSLWKSIFAFLLLDAYRSLLLKRNEGEWGSSMSFSSIVWTFQEIIVDVFVGNFVFFCIFLLSMRLMLNTSIQISRCKDILLAVLVSSYFKIFLIATMVWEFPSSVIFIIDLFVLSSNTVALKVITDSAMNRCIAACFCAQALKLLVTQGPARISLRF
;
A
#
# COMPACT_ATOMS: atom_id res chain seq x y z
N MET A 1 -12.21 3.75 -19.35
CA MET A 1 -11.19 4.80 -19.60
C MET A 1 -11.48 6.09 -18.82
N ILE A 2 -12.68 6.67 -18.90
CA ILE A 2 -13.05 7.92 -18.18
C ILE A 2 -12.89 7.79 -16.65
N ILE A 3 -13.30 6.65 -16.07
CA ILE A 3 -13.19 6.39 -14.62
C ILE A 3 -11.73 6.44 -14.14
N LEU A 4 -10.79 5.91 -14.92
CA LEU A 4 -9.37 5.87 -14.55
C LEU A 4 -8.75 7.28 -14.59
N ILE A 5 -9.14 8.09 -15.57
CA ILE A 5 -8.74 9.50 -15.67
C ILE A 5 -9.31 10.30 -14.48
N ASP A 6 -10.59 10.11 -14.16
CA ASP A 6 -11.21 10.78 -13.00
C ASP A 6 -10.64 10.29 -11.64
N LEU A 7 -10.13 9.04 -11.58
CA LEU A 7 -9.44 8.48 -10.41
C LEU A 7 -8.05 9.13 -10.25
N ILE A 8 -7.30 9.28 -11.36
CA ILE A 8 -6.02 10.00 -11.39
C ILE A 8 -6.22 11.46 -10.97
N LEU A 9 -7.30 12.10 -11.44
CA LEU A 9 -7.72 13.45 -11.07
C LEU A 9 -8.27 13.56 -9.62
N HIS A 10 -8.25 12.49 -8.83
CA HIS A 10 -8.76 12.46 -7.45
C HIS A 10 -10.22 12.96 -7.30
N LYS A 11 -11.08 12.77 -8.32
CA LYS A 11 -12.49 13.16 -8.20
C LYS A 11 -13.22 12.19 -7.26
N THR A 12 -13.81 12.74 -6.20
CA THR A 12 -14.63 11.99 -5.23
C THR A 12 -15.79 11.21 -5.86
N LYS A 13 -16.37 11.72 -6.96
CA LYS A 13 -17.43 11.05 -7.73
C LYS A 13 -16.97 9.71 -8.33
N ALA A 14 -15.73 9.63 -8.80
CA ALA A 14 -15.18 8.39 -9.36
C ALA A 14 -14.90 7.36 -8.26
N TYR A 15 -14.37 7.78 -7.11
CA TYR A 15 -14.25 6.91 -5.94
C TYR A 15 -15.60 6.38 -5.48
N ARG A 16 -16.63 7.25 -5.42
CA ARG A 16 -17.99 6.79 -5.04
C ARG A 16 -18.53 5.77 -6.05
N HIS A 17 -18.38 5.99 -7.35
CA HIS A 17 -18.82 5.03 -8.36
C HIS A 17 -18.04 3.71 -8.30
N LEU A 18 -16.71 3.76 -8.12
CA LEU A 18 -15.88 2.56 -8.05
C LEU A 18 -16.17 1.77 -6.77
N LEU A 19 -16.24 2.45 -5.60
CA LEU A 19 -16.45 1.81 -4.31
C LEU A 19 -17.90 1.32 -4.09
N PHE A 20 -18.91 2.07 -4.54
CA PHE A 20 -20.32 1.72 -4.30
C PHE A 20 -21.02 1.05 -5.49
N ASN A 21 -20.54 1.23 -6.72
CA ASN A 21 -21.18 0.65 -7.90
C ASN A 21 -20.40 -0.55 -8.42
N VAL A 22 -19.07 -0.46 -8.51
CA VAL A 22 -18.25 -1.58 -9.01
C VAL A 22 -17.90 -2.57 -7.89
N ILE A 23 -17.40 -2.08 -6.76
CA ILE A 23 -17.01 -2.92 -5.63
C ILE A 23 -18.23 -3.53 -4.94
N ASN A 24 -19.29 -2.75 -4.67
CA ASN A 24 -20.51 -3.24 -4.02
C ASN A 24 -21.27 -4.30 -4.86
N GLN A 25 -21.20 -4.20 -6.19
CA GLN A 25 -21.80 -5.17 -7.10
C GLN A 25 -20.94 -6.45 -7.20
N HIS A 26 -19.62 -6.32 -7.04
CA HIS A 26 -18.71 -7.45 -6.84
C HIS A 26 -18.82 -8.09 -5.45
N THR A 27 -19.35 -7.37 -4.45
CA THR A 27 -20.22 -7.80 -3.33
C THR A 27 -20.41 -9.30 -3.13
N ALA A 28 -21.13 -9.86 -4.11
CA ALA A 28 -21.65 -11.21 -4.10
C ALA A 28 -20.62 -12.31 -4.42
N ASN A 29 -19.45 -11.95 -4.99
CA ASN A 29 -18.38 -12.88 -5.41
C ASN A 29 -17.07 -12.67 -4.60
N PHE A 30 -17.18 -12.15 -3.38
CA PHE A 30 -16.15 -11.38 -2.65
C PHE A 30 -14.85 -12.10 -2.27
N GLU A 31 -14.89 -13.40 -2.02
CA GLU A 31 -13.75 -14.09 -1.39
C GLU A 31 -12.58 -14.30 -2.36
N GLY A 32 -12.88 -14.58 -3.63
CA GLY A 32 -11.85 -14.78 -4.67
C GLY A 32 -11.14 -13.50 -5.11
N SER A 33 -11.75 -12.32 -4.92
CA SER A 33 -11.16 -11.04 -5.36
C SER A 33 -10.23 -10.42 -4.31
N LEU A 34 -10.56 -10.58 -3.02
CA LEU A 34 -9.77 -10.06 -1.90
C LEU A 34 -8.34 -10.62 -1.89
N TRP A 35 -8.22 -11.94 -1.95
CA TRP A 35 -6.92 -12.60 -1.88
C TRP A 35 -6.04 -12.26 -3.08
N LYS A 36 -6.63 -12.12 -4.28
CA LYS A 36 -5.93 -11.63 -5.48
C LYS A 36 -5.41 -10.21 -5.30
N SER A 37 -6.21 -9.31 -4.71
CA SER A 37 -5.79 -7.94 -4.45
C SER A 37 -4.69 -7.86 -3.37
N ILE A 38 -4.75 -8.71 -2.34
CA ILE A 38 -3.70 -8.82 -1.32
C ILE A 38 -2.40 -9.30 -1.98
N PHE A 39 -2.47 -10.35 -2.78
CA PHE A 39 -1.31 -10.88 -3.49
C PHE A 39 -0.68 -9.83 -4.42
N ALA A 40 -1.49 -9.14 -5.23
CA ALA A 40 -1.01 -8.07 -6.10
C ALA A 40 -0.38 -6.91 -5.30
N PHE A 41 -0.98 -6.53 -4.17
CA PHE A 41 -0.46 -5.49 -3.31
C PHE A 41 0.89 -5.86 -2.69
N LEU A 42 1.04 -7.10 -2.19
CA LEU A 42 2.29 -7.64 -1.66
C LEU A 42 3.38 -7.71 -2.75
N LEU A 43 3.03 -8.16 -3.96
CA LEU A 43 3.95 -8.24 -5.09
C LEU A 43 4.52 -6.87 -5.46
N LEU A 44 3.66 -5.85 -5.53
CA LEU A 44 4.08 -4.47 -5.81
C LEU A 44 4.96 -3.88 -4.70
N ASP A 45 4.71 -4.27 -3.45
CA ASP A 45 5.49 -3.81 -2.30
C ASP A 45 6.86 -4.51 -2.20
N ALA A 46 6.92 -5.79 -2.56
CA ALA A 46 8.18 -6.51 -2.75
C ALA A 46 9.01 -5.92 -3.88
N TYR A 47 8.35 -5.59 -5.00
CA TYR A 47 9.00 -4.94 -6.12
C TYR A 47 9.53 -3.54 -5.76
N ARG A 48 8.78 -2.76 -4.98
CA ARG A 48 9.27 -1.49 -4.44
C ARG A 48 10.52 -1.67 -3.58
N SER A 49 10.53 -2.65 -2.68
CA SER A 49 11.66 -2.91 -1.78
C SER A 49 12.90 -3.34 -2.56
N LEU A 50 12.72 -4.14 -3.61
CA LEU A 50 13.76 -4.51 -4.56
C LEU A 50 14.35 -3.28 -5.28
N LEU A 51 13.50 -2.36 -5.73
CA LEU A 51 13.95 -1.12 -6.39
C LEU A 51 14.76 -0.21 -5.46
N LEU A 52 14.35 -0.10 -4.19
CA LEU A 52 15.08 0.69 -3.19
C LEU A 52 16.48 0.10 -2.95
N LYS A 53 16.58 -1.21 -2.68
CA LYS A 53 17.89 -1.88 -2.51
C LYS A 53 18.78 -1.79 -3.75
N ARG A 54 18.20 -1.90 -4.95
CA ARG A 54 18.93 -1.71 -6.21
C ARG A 54 19.55 -0.31 -6.31
N ASN A 55 18.81 0.73 -5.91
CA ASN A 55 19.26 2.12 -5.99
C ASN A 55 20.29 2.48 -4.91
N GLU A 56 20.33 1.76 -3.78
CA GLU A 56 21.32 1.96 -2.72
C GLU A 56 22.71 1.40 -3.05
N GLY A 57 22.87 0.76 -4.23
CA GLY A 57 24.17 0.26 -4.70
C GLY A 57 24.63 -1.04 -4.04
N GLU A 58 23.75 -1.74 -3.31
CA GLU A 58 24.05 -3.02 -2.65
C GLU A 58 24.29 -4.18 -3.64
N TRP A 59 23.93 -4.02 -4.92
CA TRP A 59 24.21 -5.00 -5.97
C TRP A 59 25.59 -4.79 -6.59
N GLY A 60 26.63 -4.96 -5.76
CA GLY A 60 28.02 -5.04 -6.23
C GLY A 60 28.26 -6.27 -7.13
N SER A 61 29.20 -6.14 -8.07
CA SER A 61 29.42 -7.01 -9.24
C SER A 61 29.97 -8.44 -8.97
N SER A 62 29.69 -9.03 -7.81
CA SER A 62 30.08 -10.41 -7.48
C SER A 62 29.26 -10.96 -6.30
N MET A 63 27.93 -10.97 -6.40
CA MET A 63 27.11 -11.64 -5.41
C MET A 63 27.04 -13.14 -5.71
N SER A 64 27.44 -13.97 -4.75
CA SER A 64 27.23 -15.42 -4.83
C SER A 64 25.72 -15.73 -4.78
N PHE A 65 25.31 -16.89 -5.31
CA PHE A 65 23.93 -17.36 -5.23
C PHE A 65 23.40 -17.36 -3.79
N SER A 66 24.24 -17.66 -2.79
CA SER A 66 23.85 -17.63 -1.38
C SER A 66 23.51 -16.22 -0.90
N SER A 67 24.23 -15.21 -1.37
CA SER A 67 23.98 -13.81 -1.01
C SER A 67 22.67 -13.32 -1.64
N ILE A 68 22.41 -13.70 -2.90
CA ILE A 68 21.15 -13.39 -3.60
C ILE A 68 19.94 -13.98 -2.85
N VAL A 69 20.01 -15.28 -2.50
CA VAL A 69 18.94 -15.96 -1.76
C VAL A 69 18.67 -15.28 -0.42
N TRP A 70 19.72 -14.91 0.31
CA TRP A 70 19.60 -14.18 1.57
C TRP A 70 18.91 -12.83 1.41
N THR A 71 19.31 -12.03 0.42
CA THR A 71 18.68 -10.74 0.12
C THR A 71 17.20 -10.90 -0.23
N PHE A 72 16.83 -11.93 -1.01
CA PHE A 72 15.42 -12.21 -1.30
C PHE A 72 14.63 -12.60 -0.04
N GLN A 73 15.21 -13.42 0.85
CA GLN A 73 14.57 -13.77 2.12
C GLN A 73 14.32 -12.54 2.99
N GLU A 74 15.32 -11.66 3.10
CA GLU A 74 15.22 -10.41 3.84
C GLU A 74 14.10 -9.50 3.28
N ILE A 75 14.07 -9.29 1.96
CA ILE A 75 13.01 -8.52 1.29
C ILE A 75 11.63 -9.11 1.58
N ILE A 76 11.49 -10.44 1.49
CA ILE A 76 10.23 -11.11 1.76
C ILE A 76 9.77 -10.86 3.20
N VAL A 77 10.66 -11.06 4.18
CA VAL A 77 10.35 -10.84 5.59
C VAL A 77 9.96 -9.38 5.84
N ASP A 78 10.73 -8.43 5.33
CA ASP A 78 10.47 -6.99 5.50
C ASP A 78 9.13 -6.56 4.91
N VAL A 79 8.78 -7.09 3.73
CA VAL A 79 7.50 -6.83 3.06
C VAL A 79 6.36 -7.41 3.88
N PHE A 80 6.47 -8.65 4.35
CA PHE A 80 5.42 -9.27 5.17
C PHE A 80 5.22 -8.52 6.49
N VAL A 81 6.30 -8.23 7.22
CA VAL A 81 6.25 -7.52 8.50
C VAL A 81 5.73 -6.10 8.32
N GLY A 82 6.26 -5.35 7.34
CA GLY A 82 5.82 -3.98 7.06
C GLY A 82 4.35 -3.89 6.67
N ASN A 83 3.86 -4.80 5.82
CA ASN A 83 2.44 -4.84 5.47
C ASN A 83 1.56 -5.29 6.62
N PHE A 84 2.01 -6.26 7.44
CA PHE A 84 1.29 -6.66 8.65
C PHE A 84 1.11 -5.49 9.61
N VAL A 85 2.17 -4.75 9.92
CA VAL A 85 2.12 -3.55 10.76
C VAL A 85 1.19 -2.49 10.16
N PHE A 86 1.28 -2.25 8.85
CA PHE A 86 0.39 -1.32 8.16
C PHE A 86 -1.08 -1.67 8.36
N PHE A 87 -1.47 -2.92 8.12
CA PHE A 87 -2.85 -3.37 8.32
C PHE A 87 -3.26 -3.29 9.80
N CYS A 88 -2.40 -3.68 10.75
CA CYS A 88 -2.69 -3.58 12.18
C CYS A 88 -2.96 -2.14 12.62
N ILE A 89 -2.08 -1.20 12.27
CA ILE A 89 -2.23 0.21 12.62
C ILE A 89 -3.42 0.84 11.92
N PHE A 90 -3.62 0.52 10.64
CA PHE A 90 -4.77 1.00 9.89
C PHE A 90 -6.08 0.54 10.53
N LEU A 91 -6.19 -0.74 10.88
CA LEU A 91 -7.37 -1.28 11.57
C LEU A 91 -7.56 -0.68 12.97
N LEU A 92 -6.48 -0.47 13.72
CA LEU A 92 -6.52 0.20 15.03
C LEU A 92 -7.01 1.64 14.89
N SER A 93 -6.45 2.39 13.95
CA SER A 93 -6.86 3.76 13.66
C SER A 93 -8.33 3.82 13.26
N MET A 94 -8.79 2.89 12.42
CA MET A 94 -10.20 2.78 12.06
C MET A 94 -11.13 2.49 13.23
N ARG A 95 -10.71 1.62 14.16
CA ARG A 95 -11.45 1.37 15.40
C ARG A 95 -11.56 2.63 16.26
N LEU A 96 -10.45 3.36 16.42
CA LEU A 96 -10.42 4.63 17.16
C LEU A 96 -11.32 5.69 16.51
N MET A 97 -11.32 5.77 15.17
CA MET A 97 -12.09 6.77 14.42
C MET A 97 -13.60 6.52 14.45
N LEU A 98 -14.02 5.24 14.41
CA LEU A 98 -15.42 4.84 14.32
C LEU A 98 -16.08 4.60 15.69
N ASN A 99 -15.32 4.63 16.79
CA ASN A 99 -15.76 4.54 18.20
C ASN A 99 -16.86 3.48 18.49
N THR A 100 -16.91 2.41 17.69
CA THR A 100 -18.00 1.43 17.65
C THR A 100 -17.43 0.06 17.30
N SER A 101 -18.06 -1.01 17.79
CA SER A 101 -17.80 -2.39 17.41
C SER A 101 -17.97 -2.58 15.90
N ILE A 102 -16.85 -2.46 15.16
CA ILE A 102 -16.83 -2.69 13.71
C ILE A 102 -17.28 -4.12 13.45
N GLN A 103 -18.39 -4.27 12.73
CA GLN A 103 -18.82 -5.57 12.21
C GLN A 103 -17.74 -6.10 11.26
N ILE A 104 -17.37 -7.37 11.42
CA ILE A 104 -16.28 -8.03 10.66
C ILE A 104 -16.49 -7.88 9.14
N SER A 105 -17.75 -7.85 8.67
CA SER A 105 -18.10 -7.61 7.26
C SER A 105 -17.61 -6.25 6.77
N ARG A 106 -17.94 -5.15 7.47
CA ARG A 106 -17.52 -3.79 7.10
C ARG A 106 -16.00 -3.63 7.11
N CYS A 107 -15.29 -4.38 7.96
CA CYS A 107 -13.83 -4.39 8.00
C CYS A 107 -13.23 -4.94 6.70
N LYS A 108 -13.84 -5.99 6.13
CA LYS A 108 -13.40 -6.56 4.84
C LYS A 108 -13.60 -5.57 3.70
N ASP A 109 -14.73 -4.85 3.69
CA ASP A 109 -15.02 -3.83 2.67
C ASP A 109 -14.03 -2.66 2.71
N ILE A 110 -13.72 -2.17 3.92
CA ILE A 110 -12.74 -1.09 4.11
C ILE A 110 -11.35 -1.56 3.67
N LEU A 111 -10.94 -2.78 4.05
CA LEU A 111 -9.62 -3.31 3.68
C LEU A 111 -9.50 -3.49 2.15
N LEU A 112 -10.53 -4.05 1.51
CA LEU A 112 -10.58 -4.15 0.05
C LEU A 112 -10.47 -2.77 -0.61
N ALA A 113 -11.21 -1.78 -0.12
CA ALA A 113 -11.16 -0.45 -0.68
C ALA A 113 -9.78 0.20 -0.57
N VAL A 114 -9.06 -0.02 0.53
CA VAL A 114 -7.67 0.44 0.70
C VAL A 114 -6.72 -0.25 -0.28
N LEU A 115 -6.88 -1.57 -0.45
CA LEU A 115 -6.09 -2.33 -1.41
C LEU A 115 -6.33 -1.85 -2.85
N VAL A 116 -7.59 -1.64 -3.23
CA VAL A 116 -7.97 -1.16 -4.57
C VAL A 116 -7.56 0.30 -4.78
N SER A 117 -7.67 1.15 -3.76
CA SER A 117 -7.20 2.55 -3.85
C SER A 117 -5.68 2.68 -3.90
N SER A 118 -4.92 1.63 -3.58
CA SER A 118 -3.47 1.58 -3.75
C SER A 118 -3.01 1.27 -5.19
N TYR A 119 -3.88 1.40 -6.20
CA TYR A 119 -3.60 1.11 -7.61
C TYR A 119 -2.42 1.89 -8.20
N PHE A 120 -2.09 3.07 -7.67
CA PHE A 120 -0.94 3.86 -8.11
C PHE A 120 0.39 3.11 -7.98
N LYS A 121 0.47 2.09 -7.11
CA LYS A 121 1.63 1.20 -7.03
C LYS A 121 1.97 0.51 -8.36
N ILE A 122 1.00 0.32 -9.27
CA ILE A 122 1.22 -0.26 -10.60
C ILE A 122 2.20 0.59 -11.43
N PHE A 123 2.25 1.92 -11.20
CA PHE A 123 3.22 2.79 -11.87
C PHE A 123 4.67 2.46 -11.53
N LEU A 124 4.93 1.72 -10.44
CA LEU A 124 6.27 1.19 -10.18
C LEU A 124 6.76 0.32 -11.34
N ILE A 125 5.88 -0.46 -11.99
CA ILE A 125 6.26 -1.31 -13.13
C ILE A 125 6.84 -0.47 -14.29
N ALA A 126 6.42 0.79 -14.44
CA ALA A 126 6.98 1.68 -15.45
C ALA A 126 8.48 1.94 -15.23
N THR A 127 8.98 1.80 -14.00
CA THR A 127 10.42 1.89 -13.68
C THR A 127 11.25 0.69 -14.16
N MET A 128 10.61 -0.39 -14.65
CA MET A 128 11.32 -1.43 -15.42
C MET A 128 11.62 -0.98 -16.85
N VAL A 129 10.72 -0.20 -17.45
CA VAL A 129 10.84 0.24 -18.84
C VAL A 129 11.68 1.51 -18.95
N TRP A 130 11.55 2.40 -17.96
CA TRP A 130 12.20 3.70 -17.92
C TRP A 130 13.07 3.86 -16.69
N GLU A 131 14.29 4.36 -16.89
CA GLU A 131 15.20 4.71 -15.80
C GLU A 131 14.74 6.00 -15.13
N PHE A 132 13.95 5.85 -14.07
CA PHE A 132 13.51 6.95 -13.23
C PHE A 132 14.37 7.08 -11.96
N PRO A 133 14.62 8.31 -11.48
CA PRO A 133 15.29 8.51 -10.21
C PRO A 133 14.44 7.95 -9.05
N SER A 134 15.10 7.60 -7.94
CA SER A 134 14.46 7.09 -6.73
C SER A 134 13.37 8.01 -6.16
N SER A 135 13.43 9.32 -6.46
CA SER A 135 12.39 10.30 -6.14
C SER A 135 11.00 9.93 -6.67
N VAL A 136 10.92 9.24 -7.82
CA VAL A 136 9.63 8.81 -8.41
C VAL A 136 8.92 7.79 -7.53
N ILE A 137 9.66 6.94 -6.81
CA ILE A 137 9.08 5.97 -5.86
C ILE A 137 8.35 6.72 -4.74
N PHE A 138 8.97 7.76 -4.18
CA PHE A 138 8.35 8.60 -3.14
C PHE A 138 7.13 9.38 -3.64
N ILE A 139 7.17 9.85 -4.89
CA ILE A 139 6.01 10.51 -5.53
C ILE A 139 4.83 9.52 -5.65
N ILE A 140 5.09 8.29 -6.08
CA ILE A 140 4.07 7.24 -6.16
C ILE A 140 3.49 6.94 -4.77
N ASP A 141 4.33 6.87 -3.73
CA ASP A 141 3.87 6.67 -2.36
C ASP A 141 2.96 7.79 -1.85
N LEU A 142 3.27 9.05 -2.20
CA LEU A 142 2.43 10.20 -1.87
C LEU A 142 1.05 10.11 -2.57
N PHE A 143 1.03 9.71 -3.84
CA PHE A 143 -0.23 9.49 -4.57
C PHE A 143 -1.04 8.33 -3.98
N VAL A 144 -0.40 7.23 -3.61
CA VAL A 144 -1.05 6.10 -2.92
C VAL A 144 -1.66 6.58 -1.59
N LEU A 145 -0.92 7.38 -0.81
CA LEU A 145 -1.41 7.93 0.46
C LEU A 145 -2.62 8.84 0.27
N SER A 146 -2.57 9.74 -0.71
CA SER A 146 -3.67 10.64 -1.07
C SER A 146 -4.92 9.86 -1.51
N SER A 147 -4.73 8.88 -2.40
CA SER A 147 -5.79 7.99 -2.88
C SER A 147 -6.46 7.22 -1.74
N ASN A 148 -5.67 6.62 -0.85
CA ASN A 148 -6.16 5.86 0.29
C ASN A 148 -6.95 6.76 1.26
N THR A 149 -6.51 8.00 1.46
CA THR A 149 -7.22 9.00 2.28
C THR A 149 -8.59 9.33 1.72
N VAL A 150 -8.68 9.57 0.40
CA VAL A 150 -9.95 9.88 -0.27
C VAL A 150 -10.89 8.66 -0.24
N ALA A 151 -10.38 7.46 -0.51
CA ALA A 151 -11.16 6.24 -0.43
C ALA A 151 -11.71 6.01 0.99
N LEU A 152 -10.87 6.22 2.00
CA LEU A 152 -11.28 6.08 3.39
C LEU A 152 -12.38 7.07 3.77
N LYS A 153 -12.24 8.33 3.36
CA LYS A 153 -13.27 9.36 3.56
C LYS A 153 -14.59 8.95 2.92
N VAL A 154 -14.57 8.42 1.70
CA VAL A 154 -15.78 8.04 0.96
C VAL A 154 -16.54 6.89 1.63
N ILE A 155 -15.83 5.94 2.25
CA ILE A 155 -16.45 4.75 2.88
C ILE A 155 -16.91 5.03 4.31
N THR A 156 -16.16 5.85 5.03
CA THR A 156 -16.38 6.09 6.47
C THR A 156 -17.19 7.35 6.73
N ASP A 157 -17.41 8.17 5.71
CA ASP A 157 -18.06 9.50 5.77
C ASP A 157 -17.48 10.40 6.88
N SER A 158 -16.22 10.17 7.24
CA SER A 158 -15.56 10.85 8.35
C SER A 158 -14.85 12.12 7.91
N ALA A 159 -14.45 12.94 8.87
CA ALA A 159 -13.75 14.20 8.60
C ALA A 159 -12.41 13.95 7.88
N MET A 160 -12.04 14.83 6.94
CA MET A 160 -10.84 14.64 6.11
C MET A 160 -9.55 14.56 6.95
N ASN A 161 -9.43 15.39 7.99
CA ASN A 161 -8.28 15.40 8.90
C ASN A 161 -8.07 14.05 9.61
N ARG A 162 -9.17 13.39 9.98
CA ARG A 162 -9.21 12.08 10.62
C ARG A 162 -8.70 10.98 9.67
N CYS A 163 -9.16 10.98 8.42
CA CYS A 163 -8.65 10.06 7.39
C CYS A 163 -7.17 10.28 7.08
N ILE A 164 -6.74 11.54 6.96
CA ILE A 164 -5.34 11.90 6.71
C ILE A 164 -4.47 11.35 7.84
N ALA A 165 -4.84 11.62 9.10
CA ALA A 165 -4.10 11.13 10.26
C ALA A 165 -4.00 9.60 10.29
N ALA A 166 -5.10 8.90 10.02
CA ALA A 166 -5.13 7.44 9.99
C ALA A 166 -4.17 6.85 8.95
N CYS A 167 -4.27 7.33 7.71
CA CYS A 167 -3.43 6.87 6.60
C CYS A 167 -1.96 7.25 6.80
N PHE A 168 -1.69 8.47 7.28
CA PHE A 168 -0.34 8.95 7.53
C PHE A 168 0.34 8.16 8.66
N CYS A 169 -0.35 7.93 9.78
CA CYS A 169 0.18 7.12 10.89
C CYS A 169 0.51 5.68 10.46
N ALA A 170 -0.39 5.04 9.69
CA ALA A 170 -0.16 3.69 9.19
C ALA A 170 1.07 3.62 8.26
N GLN A 171 1.21 4.61 7.36
CA GLN A 171 2.33 4.67 6.43
C GLN A 171 3.65 5.02 7.13
N ALA A 172 3.64 5.94 8.09
CA ALA A 172 4.82 6.33 8.86
C ALA A 172 5.35 5.15 9.69
N LEU A 173 4.46 4.41 10.38
CA LEU A 173 4.86 3.24 11.15
C LEU A 173 5.36 2.09 10.26
N LYS A 174 4.74 1.89 9.09
CA LYS A 174 5.27 0.95 8.09
C LYS A 174 6.70 1.32 7.68
N LEU A 175 6.94 2.58 7.33
CA LEU A 175 8.28 3.04 6.95
C LEU A 175 9.29 2.88 8.10
N LEU A 176 8.90 3.17 9.33
CA LEU A 176 9.75 2.98 10.51
C LEU A 176 10.12 1.51 10.73
N VAL A 177 9.20 0.58 10.53
CA VAL A 177 9.47 -0.85 10.70
C VAL A 177 10.28 -1.42 9.55
N THR A 178 10.06 -0.97 8.31
CA THR A 178 10.80 -1.47 7.15
C THR A 178 12.19 -0.83 7.01
N GLN A 179 12.38 0.43 7.43
CA GLN A 179 13.70 1.08 7.42
C GLN A 179 14.46 1.01 8.75
N GLY A 180 13.76 0.66 9.84
CA GLY A 180 14.32 0.48 11.18
C GLY A 180 15.44 -0.57 11.28
N PRO A 181 15.31 -1.77 10.69
CA PRO A 181 16.34 -2.79 10.79
C PRO A 181 17.60 -2.47 9.95
N ALA A 182 17.46 -1.77 8.81
CA ALA A 182 18.59 -1.35 7.98
C ALA A 182 19.53 -0.35 8.69
N ARG A 183 19.04 0.47 9.63
CA ARG A 183 19.88 1.37 10.44
C ARG A 183 20.61 0.69 11.59
N ILE A 184 20.11 -0.43 12.09
CA ILE A 184 20.69 -1.10 13.27
C ILE A 184 21.88 -1.99 12.86
N SER A 185 21.87 -2.51 11.63
CA SER A 185 22.97 -3.33 11.11
C SER A 185 24.22 -2.53 10.70
N LEU A 186 24.15 -1.20 10.59
CA LEU A 186 25.29 -0.31 10.28
C LEU A 186 25.98 0.24 11.54
N ARG A 187 25.64 -0.28 12.73
CA ARG A 187 26.21 0.17 14.02
C ARG A 187 26.98 -0.91 14.79
N PHE A 188 27.24 -2.07 14.19
CA PHE A 188 28.11 -3.10 14.76
C PHE A 188 29.15 -3.55 13.74
#